data_AF-A0A6S7D9F6-F1
#
_entry.id   AF-A0A6S7D9F6-F1
#
_cell.length_a   1.000
_cell.length_b   1.000
_cell.length_c   1.000
_cell.angle_alpha   90.00
_cell.angle_beta   90.00
_cell.angle_gamma   90.00
#
_symmetry.space_group_name_H-M   'P 1'
#
loop_
_entity.id
_entity.type
_entity.pdbx_description
1 polymer ?
#
loop_
_entity_poly.entity_id
_entity_poly.type
_entity_poly.pdbx_seq_one_letter_code
_entity_poly.pdbx_strand_id
1 'polypeptide(L)' 'MMVRRRKVEHVFGTFTHWMGYTHFLTRRLGNVSTSLNVLAYNLNRLMQILGYQQTMKAVLALGG' A
#
# COMPACT_ATOMS: atom_id res chain seq x y z
N MET A 1 20.16 -2.90 -19.66
CA MET A 1 19.25 -2.05 -18.87
C MET A 1 18.40 -2.94 -17.96
N MET A 2 18.88 -3.25 -16.76
CA MET A 2 18.10 -4.05 -15.80
C MET A 2 17.12 -3.13 -15.08
N VAL A 3 15.86 -3.16 -15.52
CA VAL A 3 14.75 -2.54 -14.81
C VAL A 3 14.65 -3.23 -13.45
N ARG A 4 15.09 -2.55 -12.37
CA ARG A 4 14.85 -3.01 -11.00
C ARG A 4 13.36 -2.85 -10.67
N ARG A 5 12.53 -3.78 -11.16
CA ARG A 5 11.22 -4.07 -10.60
C ARG A 5 11.42 -4.81 -9.28
N ARG A 6 12.01 -4.16 -8.27
CA ARG A 6 11.80 -4.59 -6.89
C ARG A 6 10.43 -4.04 -6.51
N LYS A 7 9.44 -4.93 -6.49
CA LYS A 7 8.12 -4.62 -5.95
C LYS A 7 8.33 -3.92 -4.61
N VAL A 8 7.86 -2.68 -4.50
CA VAL A 8 7.81 -1.96 -3.22
C VAL A 8 7.01 -2.75 -2.17
N GLU A 9 6.18 -3.70 -2.63
CA GLU A 9 5.47 -4.70 -1.83
C GLU A 9 6.36 -5.41 -0.79
N HIS A 10 7.65 -5.64 -1.08
CA HIS A 10 8.46 -6.44 -0.17
C HIS A 10 8.90 -5.68 1.09
N VAL A 11 9.18 -4.37 1.05
CA VAL A 11 9.64 -3.63 2.24
C VAL A 11 8.52 -3.49 3.26
N PHE A 12 7.32 -3.16 2.80
CA PHE A 12 6.15 -3.09 3.67
C PHE A 12 5.80 -4.47 4.23
N GLY A 13 5.69 -5.49 3.38
CA GLY A 13 5.41 -6.87 3.84
C GLY A 13 6.44 -7.38 4.85
N THR A 14 7.72 -7.11 4.63
CA THR A 14 8.82 -7.51 5.53
C THR A 14 8.78 -6.73 6.85
N PHE A 15 8.56 -5.41 6.79
CA PHE A 15 8.48 -4.59 8.00
C PHE A 15 7.28 -4.99 8.86
N THR A 16 6.13 -5.20 8.23
CA THR A 16 4.93 -5.68 8.93
C THR A 16 5.13 -7.10 9.49
N HIS A 17 5.83 -7.98 8.75
CA HIS A 17 6.24 -9.31 9.20
C HIS A 17 7.11 -9.25 10.46
N TRP A 18 8.10 -8.38 10.48
CA TRP A 18 8.95 -8.16 11.65
C TRP A 18 8.20 -7.56 12.84
N MET A 19 7.17 -6.76 12.58
CA MET A 19 6.23 -6.28 13.61
C MET A 19 5.22 -7.35 14.07
N GLY A 20 5.29 -8.58 13.56
CA GLY A 20 4.50 -9.70 14.04
C GLY A 20 3.04 -9.69 13.56
N TYR A 21 2.71 -9.13 12.39
CA TYR A 21 1.32 -9.15 11.88
C TYR A 21 0.72 -10.56 11.74
N THR A 22 1.55 -11.60 11.66
CA THR A 22 1.13 -13.01 11.68
C THR A 22 0.63 -13.46 13.06
N HIS A 23 1.07 -12.79 14.13
CA HIS A 23 0.64 -13.05 15.51
C HIS A 23 -0.48 -12.11 15.97
N PHE A 24 -0.59 -10.92 15.37
CA PHE A 24 -1.64 -9.95 15.69
C PHE A 24 -2.84 -10.10 14.76
N LEU A 25 -3.99 -10.51 15.30
CA LEU A 25 -5.25 -10.33 14.58
C LEU A 25 -5.49 -8.84 14.35
N THR A 26 -5.50 -8.43 13.09
CA THR A 26 -5.80 -7.08 12.60
C THR A 26 -7.29 -6.75 12.69
N ARG A 27 -7.97 -7.21 13.75
CA ARG A 27 -9.41 -7.03 13.97
C ARG A 27 -9.79 -5.64 14.46
N ARG A 28 -8.83 -4.87 15.00
CA ARG A 28 -9.06 -3.53 15.57
C ARG A 28 -8.14 -2.51 14.90
N LEU A 29 -8.64 -1.29 14.72
CA LEU A 29 -7.94 -0.20 14.03
C LEU A 29 -6.57 0.14 14.63
N GLY A 30 -6.42 0.05 15.97
CA GLY A 30 -5.13 0.28 16.64
C GLY A 30 -4.00 -0.61 16.10
N ASN A 31 -4.33 -1.85 15.74
CA ASN A 31 -3.37 -2.85 15.28
C ASN A 31 -2.98 -2.69 13.79
N VAL A 32 -3.69 -1.84 13.03
CA VAL A 32 -3.45 -1.59 11.60
C VAL A 32 -3.09 -0.14 11.28
N SER A 33 -2.99 0.72 12.30
CA SER A 33 -2.70 2.15 12.14
C SER A 33 -1.48 2.44 11.25
N THR A 34 -0.38 1.71 11.46
CA THR A 34 0.85 1.84 10.66
C THR A 34 0.65 1.41 9.20
N SER A 35 -0.08 0.33 8.96
CA SER A 35 -0.43 -0.14 7.61
C SER A 35 -1.32 0.84 6.85
N LEU A 36 -2.26 1.49 7.54
CA LEU A 36 -3.12 2.52 6.97
C LEU A 36 -2.34 3.78 6.60
N ASN A 37 -1.37 4.18 7.42
CA ASN A 37 -0.48 5.31 7.10
C ASN A 37 0.35 5.04 5.84
N VAL A 38 0.89 3.83 5.68
CA VAL A 38 1.63 3.46 4.47
C VAL A 38 0.70 3.40 3.24
N LEU A 39 -0.52 2.88 3.40
CA LEU A 39 -1.52 2.88 2.33
C LEU A 39 -1.86 4.32 1.91
N ALA A 40 -2.11 5.22 2.86
CA ALA A 40 -2.38 6.63 2.58
C ALA A 40 -1.20 7.32 1.87
N TYR A 41 0.03 7.05 2.32
CA TYR A 41 1.23 7.55 1.64
C TYR A 41 1.31 7.06 0.20
N ASN A 42 1.08 5.77 -0.04
CA ASN A 42 1.14 5.18 -1.38
C ASN A 42 0.06 5.75 -2.30
N LEU A 43 -1.17 5.96 -1.81
CA LEU A 43 -2.25 6.57 -2.57
C LEU A 43 -1.95 8.03 -2.92
N ASN A 44 -1.44 8.80 -1.96
CA ASN A 44 -1.01 10.18 -2.21
C ASN A 44 0.11 10.25 -3.26
N ARG A 45 1.10 9.37 -3.15
CA ARG A 45 2.19 9.29 -4.12
C ARG A 45 1.67 8.92 -5.52
N LEU A 46 0.74 7.96 -5.60
CA LEU A 46 0.16 7.54 -6.86
C LEU A 46 -0.65 8.68 -7.51
N MET A 47 -1.44 9.43 -6.71
CA MET A 47 -2.14 10.62 -7.18
C MET A 47 -1.18 11.74 -7.63
N GLN A 48 -0.02 11.90 -6.99
CA GLN A 48 0.99 12.87 -7.43
C GLN A 48 1.67 12.48 -8.75
N ILE A 49 1.86 11.18 -9.00
CA ILE A 49 2.50 10.68 -10.22
C ILE A 49 1.53 10.68 -11.40
N LEU A 50 0.31 10.16 -11.21
CA LEU A 50 -0.66 9.95 -12.29
C LEU A 50 -1.71 11.06 -12.39
N GLY A 51 -1.89 11.86 -11.35
CA GLY A 51 -3.00 12.79 -11.22
C GLY A 51 -4.30 12.11 -10.77
N TYR A 52 -5.18 12.90 -10.18
CA TYR A 52 -6.42 12.42 -9.56
C TYR A 52 -7.37 11.72 -10.56
N GLN A 53 -7.62 12.34 -11.72
CA GLN A 53 -8.57 11.85 -12.72
C GLN A 53 -8.20 10.46 -13.26
N GLN A 54 -6.92 10.28 -13.63
CA GLN A 54 -6.43 8.99 -14.12
C GLN A 54 -6.45 7.92 -13.03
N THR A 55 -6.12 8.32 -11.79
CA THR A 55 -6.18 7.42 -10.63
C THR A 55 -7.60 6.91 -10.39
N MET A 56 -8.60 7.79 -10.37
CA MET A 56 -10.00 7.39 -10.15
C MET A 56 -10.55 6.50 -11.27
N LYS A 57 -10.24 6.83 -12.52
CA LYS A 57 -10.63 5.97 -13.66
C LYS A 57 -10.04 4.56 -13.53
N ALA A 58 -8.77 4.45 -13.12
CA ALA A 58 -8.12 3.15 -12.94
C ALA A 58 -8.74 2.34 -11.78
N VAL A 59 -9.04 2.98 -10.64
CA VAL A 59 -9.67 2.32 -9.49
C VAL A 59 -11.08 1.83 -9.82
N LEU A 60 -11.90 2.67 -10.48
CA LEU A 60 -13.25 2.31 -10.91
C LEU A 60 -13.26 1.15 -11.92
N ALA A 61 -12.28 1.13 -12.84
CA ALA A 61 -12.14 0.05 -13.82
C ALA A 61 -11.74 -1.30 -13.21
N LEU A 62 -11.11 -1.30 -12.02
CA LEU A 62 -10.72 -2.52 -11.30
C LEU A 62 -11.83 -3.10 -10.41
N GLY A 63 -12.86 -2.30 -10.10
CA GLY A 63 -13.98 -2.69 -9.23
C GLY A 63 -15.20 -3.28 -9.95
N GLY A 64 -15.07 -3.58 -11.25
CA GLY A 64 -16.10 -4.20 -12.09
C GLY A 64 -15.99 -5.71 -12.15
#